data_AF-A0A240TPN5-F1
#
_entry.id   AF-A0A240TPN5-F1
#
_cell.length_a   1.000
_cell.length_b   1.000
_cell.length_c   1.000
_cell.angle_alpha   90.00
_cell.angle_beta   90.00
_cell.angle_gamma   90.00
#
_symmetry.space_group_name_H-M   'P 1'
#
loop_
_entity.id
_entity.type
_entity.pdbx_description
1 polymer ?
#
loop_
_entity_poly.entity_id
_entity_poly.type
_entity_poly.pdbx_seq_one_letter_code
_entity_poly.pdbx_strand_id
1 'polypeptide(L)'
;MNDELGDFVEMLTAWHSKKVSNLRDVQEASKEGTLLKLGDDDEGFPLTDREAKFFKIGIEVTLMELGTLPFKVTVNDDSDEEGGAA
;
A
#
# COMPACT_ATOMS: atom_id res chain seq x y z
N MET A 1 7.48 -1.20 -26.97
CA MET A 1 8.05 -0.45 -25.81
C MET A 1 6.97 0.20 -24.94
N ASN A 2 5.78 0.57 -25.44
CA ASN A 2 4.70 1.08 -24.59
C ASN A 2 4.05 -0.01 -23.71
N ASP A 3 3.88 -1.22 -24.23
CA ASP A 3 3.15 -2.28 -23.51
C ASP A 3 3.90 -2.76 -22.25
N GLU A 4 5.21 -2.98 -22.33
CA GLU A 4 6.01 -3.43 -21.19
C GLU A 4 6.05 -2.40 -20.04
N LEU A 5 6.07 -1.10 -20.36
CA LEU A 5 6.02 -0.05 -19.36
C LEU A 5 4.62 0.05 -18.73
N GLY A 6 3.56 -0.10 -19.53
CA GLY A 6 2.19 -0.16 -19.04
C GLY A 6 1.98 -1.32 -18.07
N ASP A 7 2.39 -2.53 -18.46
CA ASP A 7 2.32 -3.73 -17.63
C ASP A 7 3.11 -3.57 -16.32
N PHE A 8 4.30 -2.98 -16.39
CA PHE A 8 5.09 -2.70 -15.20
C PHE A 8 4.40 -1.72 -14.25
N VAL A 9 3.79 -0.65 -14.77
CA VAL A 9 3.08 0.36 -13.97
C VAL A 9 1.83 -0.23 -13.32
N GLU A 10 1.07 -1.07 -14.03
CA GLU A 10 -0.06 -1.80 -13.44
C GLU A 10 0.40 -2.74 -12.32
N MET A 11 1.44 -3.54 -12.57
CA MET A 11 2.00 -4.45 -11.58
C MET A 11 2.48 -3.71 -10.35
N LEU A 12 3.19 -2.59 -10.52
CA LEU A 12 3.68 -1.75 -9.43
C LEU A 12 2.53 -1.16 -8.61
N THR A 13 1.48 -0.66 -9.28
CA THR A 13 0.31 -0.07 -8.63
C THR A 13 -0.46 -1.12 -7.83
N ALA A 14 -0.66 -2.31 -8.39
CA ALA A 14 -1.30 -3.43 -7.71
C ALA A 14 -0.49 -3.92 -6.51
N TRP A 15 0.83 -4.07 -6.67
CA TRP A 15 1.74 -4.43 -5.60
C TRP A 15 1.70 -3.42 -4.45
N HIS A 16 1.77 -2.12 -4.77
CA HIS A 16 1.75 -1.04 -3.78
C HIS A 16 0.42 -1.02 -3.02
N SER A 17 -0.71 -1.08 -3.73
CA SER A 17 -2.05 -1.11 -3.14
C SER A 17 -2.21 -2.28 -2.16
N LYS A 18 -1.68 -3.47 -2.53
CA LYS A 18 -1.68 -4.64 -1.64
C LYS A 18 -0.82 -4.42 -0.39
N LYS A 19 0.35 -3.79 -0.51
CA LYS A 19 1.19 -3.45 0.65
C LYS A 19 0.49 -2.48 1.60
N VAL A 20 -0.17 -1.46 1.07
CA VAL A 20 -0.96 -0.50 1.85
C VAL A 20 -2.11 -1.21 2.57
N SER A 21 -2.87 -2.05 1.86
CA SER A 21 -3.97 -2.84 2.45
C SER A 21 -3.49 -3.73 3.59
N ASN A 22 -2.41 -4.50 3.37
CA ASN A 22 -1.84 -5.36 4.41
C ASN A 22 -1.42 -4.57 5.66
N LEU A 23 -0.83 -3.38 5.50
CA LEU A 23 -0.44 -2.54 6.63
C LEU A 23 -1.68 -2.04 7.39
N ARG A 24 -2.76 -1.67 6.69
CA ARG A 24 -4.04 -1.28 7.31
C ARG A 24 -4.69 -2.45 8.05
N ASP A 25 -4.69 -3.65 7.49
CA ASP A 25 -5.22 -4.85 8.14
C ASP A 25 -4.46 -5.16 9.43
N VAL A 26 -3.12 -5.09 9.37
CA VAL A 26 -2.26 -5.28 10.54
C VAL A 26 -2.49 -4.19 11.58
N GLN A 27 -2.65 -2.94 11.15
CA GLN A 27 -2.97 -1.81 12.04
C GLN A 27 -4.29 -2.07 12.77
N GLU A 28 -5.35 -2.48 12.08
CA GLU A 28 -6.67 -2.75 12.67
C GLU A 28 -6.62 -3.94 13.64
N ALA A 29 -5.95 -5.03 13.25
CA ALA A 29 -5.81 -6.24 14.04
C ALA A 29 -4.95 -6.07 15.30
N SER A 30 -4.14 -5.02 15.38
CA SER A 30 -3.24 -4.77 16.51
C SER A 30 -3.98 -4.25 17.72
N LYS A 31 -4.10 -5.09 18.75
CA LYS A 31 -4.75 -4.79 20.03
C LYS A 31 -3.98 -5.43 21.17
N GLU A 32 -4.37 -5.12 22.40
CA GLU A 32 -3.81 -5.82 23.57
C GLU A 32 -3.96 -7.34 23.41
N GLY A 33 -2.88 -8.06 23.71
CA GLY A 33 -2.77 -9.51 23.54
C GLY A 33 -2.43 -9.98 22.12
N THR A 34 -2.40 -9.10 21.11
CA THR A 34 -1.90 -9.48 19.77
C THR A 34 -0.45 -9.93 19.89
N LEU A 35 -0.12 -11.12 19.37
CA LEU A 35 1.23 -11.65 19.40
C LEU A 35 2.07 -11.00 18.29
N LEU A 36 3.08 -10.22 18.65
CA LEU A 36 4.04 -9.65 17.71
C LEU A 36 5.27 -10.56 17.64
N LYS A 37 5.67 -10.94 16.42
CA LYS A 37 6.89 -11.70 16.13
C LYS A 37 7.87 -10.84 15.36
N LEU A 38 9.13 -10.83 15.79
CA LEU A 38 10.21 -10.13 15.10
C LEU A 38 11.08 -11.15 14.35
N GLY A 39 10.64 -11.50 13.13
CA GLY A 39 11.26 -12.56 12.33
C GLY A 39 10.63 -13.93 12.56
N ASP A 40 11.15 -14.93 11.85
CA ASP A 40 10.55 -16.26 11.78
C ASP A 40 10.91 -17.16 12.98
N ASP A 41 12.05 -16.88 13.64
CA ASP A 41 12.58 -17.68 14.75
C ASP A 41 12.19 -17.16 16.15
N ASP A 42 11.38 -16.10 16.22
CA ASP A 42 10.91 -15.52 17.48
C ASP A 42 9.58 -16.17 17.91
N GLU A 43 9.50 -16.61 19.17
CA GLU A 43 8.25 -17.09 19.78
C GLU A 43 7.19 -15.99 19.80
N GLY A 44 7.63 -14.73 19.76
CA GLY A 44 6.80 -13.54 19.80
C GLY A 44 6.36 -13.18 21.20
N PHE A 45 5.90 -11.96 21.38
CA PHE A 45 5.39 -11.48 22.65
C PHE A 45 4.02 -10.84 22.49
N PRO A 46 3.11 -11.00 23.48
CA PRO A 46 1.82 -10.34 23.45
C PRO A 46 2.00 -8.84 23.69
N LEU A 47 1.42 -8.03 22.82
CA LEU A 47 1.42 -6.58 22.99
C LEU A 47 0.55 -6.17 24.18
N THR A 48 1.05 -5.27 25.02
CA THR A 48 0.21 -4.49 25.92
C THR A 48 -0.67 -3.50 25.14
N ASP A 49 -1.71 -2.96 25.75
CA ASP A 49 -2.53 -1.90 25.13
C ASP A 49 -1.68 -0.70 24.68
N ARG A 50 -0.67 -0.31 25.48
CA ARG A 50 0.25 0.78 25.14
C ARG A 50 1.09 0.46 23.91
N GLU A 51 1.63 -0.74 23.81
CA GLU A 51 2.46 -1.15 22.68
C GLU A 51 1.63 -1.31 21.40
N ALA A 52 0.41 -1.85 21.49
CA ALA A 52 -0.52 -1.91 20.36
C ALA A 52 -0.84 -0.52 19.82
N LYS A 53 -1.03 0.48 20.69
CA LYS A 53 -1.20 1.89 20.28
C LYS A 53 0.04 2.44 19.58
N PHE A 54 1.24 2.21 20.11
CA PHE A 54 2.46 2.68 19.46
C PHE A 54 2.71 1.99 18.12
N PHE A 55 2.41 0.70 18.01
CA PHE A 55 2.52 -0.03 16.76
C PHE A 55 1.57 0.54 15.70
N LYS A 56 0.32 0.84 16.08
CA LYS A 56 -0.64 1.55 15.22
C LYS A 56 -0.14 2.91 14.75
N ILE A 57 0.49 3.68 15.63
CA ILE A 57 1.09 4.98 15.29
C ILE A 57 2.25 4.80 14.30
N GLY A 58 3.13 3.82 14.53
CA GLY A 58 4.24 3.53 13.63
C GLY A 58 3.79 3.16 12.21
N ILE A 59 2.72 2.36 12.09
CA ILE A 59 2.11 2.07 10.78
C ILE A 59 1.53 3.34 10.16
N GLU A 60 0.84 4.19 10.93
CA GLU A 60 0.29 5.44 10.40
C GLU A 60 1.38 6.33 9.81
N VAL A 61 2.48 6.55 10.56
CA VAL A 61 3.63 7.33 10.08
C VAL A 61 4.22 6.73 8.80
N THR A 62 4.32 5.40 8.73
CA THR A 62 4.79 4.71 7.52
C THR A 62 3.88 4.97 6.34
N LEU A 63 2.56 4.95 6.54
CA LEU A 63 1.56 5.19 5.50
C LEU A 63 1.43 6.66 5.10
N MET A 64 1.80 7.62 5.97
CA MET A 64 1.88 9.03 5.58
C MET A 64 2.96 9.23 4.50
N GLU A 65 4.10 8.57 4.65
CA GLU A 65 5.22 8.71 3.72
C GLU A 65 5.10 7.78 2.50
N LEU A 66 4.59 6.56 2.69
CA LEU A 66 4.62 5.50 1.68
C LEU A 66 3.24 5.03 1.21
N GLY A 67 2.15 5.55 1.78
CA GLY A 67 0.78 5.12 1.47
C GLY A 67 0.25 5.60 0.13
N THR A 68 0.98 6.48 -0.56
CA THR A 68 0.63 6.98 -1.89
C THR A 68 1.84 6.87 -2.82
N LEU A 69 1.58 6.56 -4.09
CA LEU A 69 2.63 6.56 -5.11
C LEU A 69 2.99 8.00 -5.51
N PRO A 70 4.27 8.30 -5.81
CA PRO A 70 4.72 9.64 -6.18
C PRO A 70 4.38 10.01 -7.63
N PHE A 71 3.49 9.26 -8.29
CA PHE A 71 3.06 9.49 -9.66
C PHE A 71 1.57 9.18 -9.81
N LYS A 72 0.98 9.70 -10.90
CA LYS A 72 -0.38 9.36 -11.34
C LYS A 72 -0.29 8.77 -12.73
N VAL A 73 -1.08 7.74 -12.98
CA VAL A 73 -1.21 7.15 -14.32
C VAL A 73 -2.36 7.86 -15.02
N THR A 74 -2.06 8.57 -16.10
CA THR A 74 -3.06 9.14 -17.00
C THR A 74 -3.12 8.25 -18.23
N VAL A 75 -4.27 7.62 -18.47
CA VAL A 75 -4.53 6.97 -19.76
C VAL A 75 -4.95 8.09 -20.71
N ASN A 76 -4.09 8.43 -21.68
CA ASN A 76 -4.50 9.28 -22.78
C ASN A 76 -5.45 8.44 -23.64
N ASP A 77 -6.74 8.71 -23.52
CA ASP A 77 -7.75 8.18 -24.43
C ASP A 77 -7.66 9.03 -25.69
N ASP A 78 -6.86 8.60 -26.68
CA ASP A 78 -6.72 9.26 -27.99
C ASP A 78 -8.00 9.03 -28.86
N SER A 79 -9.17 9.23 -28.26
CA SER A 79 -10.50 9.04 -28.89
C SER A 79 -11.12 10.34 -29.43
N ASP A 80 -10.37 11.45 -29.48
CA ASP A 80 -10.85 12.77 -29.93
C ASP A 80 -10.17 13.26 -31.24
N GLU A 81 -10.05 12.41 -32.28
CA GLU A 81 -9.72 12.85 -33.64
C GLU A 81 -10.58 12.17 -34.73
N GLU A 82 -11.91 12.20 -34.62
CA GLU A 82 -12.79 12.12 -35.81
C GLU A 82 -14.04 12.99 -35.61
N GLY A 83 -14.01 14.22 -36.13
CA GLY A 83 -15.22 15.04 -36.22
C GLY A 83 -14.99 16.54 -36.43
N GLY A 84 -14.43 16.94 -37.57
CA GLY A 84 -14.34 18.36 -37.89
C GLY A 84 -13.62 18.74 -39.17
N ALA A 85 -13.93 18.09 -40.30
CA ALA A 85 -13.59 18.63 -41.62
C ALA A 85 -14.72 18.39 -42.63
N ALA A 86 -15.09 19.51 -43.28
CA ALA A 86 -16.02 19.70 -44.40
C ALA A 86 -17.52 19.82 -44.06
#